data_AF-A0A0U3FE28-F1
#
_entry.id   AF-A0A0U3FE28-F1
#
_cell.length_a   1.000
_cell.length_b   1.000
_cell.length_c   1.000
_cell.angle_alpha   90.00
_cell.angle_beta   90.00
_cell.angle_gamma   90.00
#
_symmetry.space_group_name_H-M   'P 1'
#
loop_
_entity.id
_entity.type
_entity.pdbx_description
1 polymer ?
#
loop_
_entity_poly.entity_id
_entity_poly.type
_entity_poly.pdbx_seq_one_letter_code
_entity_poly.pdbx_strand_id
1 'polypeptide(L)' 'MKLNEQEKRVLNSLFSGITGTTRNEMLCALYAAKPANDGTVDSQEIITLVNGLILKIYNAEPEEMQEVFAGIPYEV' A
#
# COMPACT_ATOMS: atom_id res chain seq x y z
N MET A 1 3.74 11.64 -3.71
CA MET A 1 4.38 10.44 -4.30
C MET A 1 3.55 9.94 -5.47
N LYS A 2 4.12 9.24 -6.47
CA LYS A 2 3.32 8.69 -7.59
C LYS A 2 2.96 7.23 -7.36
N LEU A 3 1.67 6.98 -7.11
CA LEU A 3 1.08 5.63 -7.04
C LEU A 3 0.52 5.20 -8.39
N ASN A 4 0.75 3.95 -8.78
CA ASN A 4 0.13 3.33 -9.95
C ASN A 4 -1.25 2.73 -9.60
N GLU A 5 -2.01 2.27 -10.60
CA GLU A 5 -3.37 1.75 -10.39
C GLU A 5 -3.42 0.51 -9.49
N GLN A 6 -2.46 -0.41 -9.62
CA GLN A 6 -2.42 -1.61 -8.80
C GLN A 6 -2.14 -1.27 -7.33
N GLU A 7 -1.21 -0.35 -7.07
CA GLU A 7 -0.91 0.14 -5.72
C GLU A 7 -2.14 0.81 -5.09
N LYS A 8 -2.86 1.64 -5.85
CA LYS A 8 -4.11 2.25 -5.41
C LYS A 8 -5.18 1.21 -5.07
N ARG A 9 -5.31 0.15 -5.88
CA ARG A 9 -6.24 -0.96 -5.61
C ARG A 9 -5.88 -1.72 -4.34
N VAL A 10 -4.60 -1.97 -4.09
CA VAL A 10 -4.13 -2.57 -2.83
C VAL A 10 -4.50 -1.69 -1.64
N LEU A 11 -4.25 -0.37 -1.72
CA LEU A 11 -4.63 0.56 -0.66
C LEU A 11 -6.15 0.62 -0.44
N ASN A 12 -6.95 0.65 -1.51
CA ASN A 12 -8.42 0.59 -1.38
C ASN A 12 -8.88 -0.70 -0.70
N SER A 13 -8.30 -1.84 -1.08
CA SER A 13 -8.66 -3.15 -0.52
C SER A 13 -8.37 -3.24 0.98
N LEU A 14 -7.25 -2.63 1.42
CA LEU A 14 -6.83 -2.68 2.82
C LEU A 14 -7.47 -1.58 3.69
N PHE A 15 -7.78 -0.40 3.13
CA PHE A 15 -8.09 0.80 3.92
C PHE A 15 -9.40 1.53 3.54
N SER A 16 -10.14 1.13 2.51
CA SER A 16 -11.36 1.88 2.06
C SER A 16 -12.44 2.08 3.13
N GLY A 17 -12.50 1.22 4.15
CA GLY A 17 -13.42 1.34 5.29
C GLY A 17 -12.78 1.83 6.59
N ILE A 18 -11.49 2.19 6.58
CA ILE A 18 -10.74 2.57 7.79
C ILE A 18 -10.70 4.09 7.91
N THR A 19 -11.35 4.64 8.92
CA THR A 19 -11.30 6.07 9.24
C THR A 19 -10.19 6.34 10.27
N GLY A 20 -9.17 7.09 9.86
CA GLY A 20 -8.02 7.39 10.72
C GLY A 20 -7.02 6.24 10.73
N THR A 21 -5.93 6.40 9.99
CA THR A 21 -4.76 5.51 10.01
C THR A 21 -3.50 6.37 10.03
N THR A 22 -2.44 5.84 10.60
CA THR A 22 -1.10 6.44 10.57
C THR A 22 -0.24 5.76 9.51
N ARG A 23 0.90 6.38 9.18
CA ARG A 23 1.92 5.78 8.30
C ARG A 23 2.37 4.42 8.83
N ASN A 24 2.60 4.32 10.14
CA ASN A 24 3.10 3.09 10.75
C ASN A 24 2.06 1.97 10.71
N GLU A 25 0.80 2.28 11.00
CA GLU A 25 -0.29 1.29 10.88
C GLU A 25 -0.45 0.83 9.43
N MET A 26 -0.34 1.74 8.47
CA MET A 26 -0.37 1.41 7.05
C MET A 26 0.78 0.48 6.66
N LEU A 27 2.00 0.76 7.11
CA LEU A 27 3.16 -0.10 6.90
C LEU A 27 2.95 -1.49 7.53
N CYS A 28 2.45 -1.56 8.77
CA CYS A 28 2.16 -2.83 9.42
C CYS A 28 1.13 -3.67 8.64
N ALA A 29 0.05 -3.04 8.16
CA ALA A 29 -0.96 -3.72 7.35
C ALA A 29 -0.39 -4.19 6.00
N LEU A 30 0.48 -3.40 5.35
CA LEU A 30 1.16 -3.82 4.12
C LEU A 30 2.10 -5.00 4.35
N TYR A 31 2.88 -5.01 5.44
CA TYR A 31 3.71 -6.15 5.82
C TYR A 31 2.88 -7.40 6.11
N ALA A 32 1.73 -7.25 6.78
CA ALA A 32 0.82 -8.35 7.07
C ALA A 32 0.10 -8.89 5.83
N ALA A 33 -0.16 -8.04 4.84
CA ALA A 33 -0.80 -8.42 3.58
C ALA A 33 0.17 -9.11 2.59
N LYS A 34 1.48 -9.06 2.84
CA LYS A 34 2.48 -9.68 1.98
C LYS A 34 2.35 -11.21 2.03
N PRO A 35 2.17 -11.89 0.89
CA PRO A 35 2.04 -13.34 0.88
C PRO A 35 3.39 -14.01 1.20
N ALA A 36 3.32 -15.28 1.59
CA ALA A 36 4.49 -16.14 1.65
C ALA A 36 5.10 -16.27 0.25
N ASN A 37 6.44 -16.29 0.18
CA ASN A 37 7.13 -16.63 -1.05
C ASN A 37 7.12 -18.15 -1.23
N ASP A 38 6.15 -18.65 -2.00
CA ASP A 38 6.00 -20.06 -2.34
C ASP A 38 6.68 -20.44 -3.67
N GLY A 39 7.38 -19.50 -4.31
CA GLY A 39 8.07 -19.69 -5.58
C GLY A 39 7.19 -19.59 -6.83
N THR A 40 5.89 -19.34 -6.69
CA THR A 40 5.00 -19.10 -7.84
C THR A 40 5.22 -17.71 -8.45
N VAL A 41 4.88 -17.55 -9.73
CA VAL A 41 4.97 -16.25 -10.41
C VAL A 41 4.06 -15.23 -9.71
N ASP A 42 2.83 -15.65 -9.38
CA ASP A 42 1.85 -14.79 -8.71
C ASP A 42 2.35 -14.29 -7.35
N SER A 43 2.92 -15.17 -6.51
CA SER A 43 3.42 -14.74 -5.20
C SER A 43 4.59 -13.76 -5.34
N GLN A 44 5.47 -13.97 -6.32
CA GLN A 44 6.60 -13.07 -6.59
C GLN A 44 6.15 -11.70 -7.11
N GLU A 45 5.14 -11.64 -7.98
CA GLU A 45 4.56 -10.40 -8.48
C GLU A 45 3.90 -9.59 -7.36
N ILE A 46 3.08 -10.24 -6.52
CA ILE A 46 2.43 -9.58 -5.38
C ILE A 46 3.48 -9.11 -4.37
N ILE A 47 4.50 -9.91 -4.07
CA ILE A 47 5.60 -9.51 -3.19
C ILE A 47 6.31 -8.28 -3.73
N THR A 48 6.57 -8.23 -5.03
CA THR A 48 7.24 -7.09 -5.67
C THR A 48 6.39 -5.83 -5.56
N LEU A 49 5.08 -5.94 -5.85
CA LEU A 49 4.13 -4.83 -5.72
C LEU A 49 4.06 -4.30 -4.28
N VAL A 50 3.88 -5.19 -3.30
CA VAL A 50 3.75 -4.81 -1.88
C VAL A 50 5.05 -4.22 -1.35
N ASN A 51 6.21 -4.80 -1.67
CA ASN A 51 7.51 -4.25 -1.27
C ASN A 51 7.75 -2.86 -1.88
N GLY A 52 7.39 -2.65 -3.15
CA GLY A 52 7.46 -1.35 -3.81
C GLY A 52 6.60 -0.30 -3.10
N LEU A 53 5.37 -0.67 -2.73
CA LEU A 53 4.47 0.20 -1.99
C LEU A 53 4.98 0.52 -0.59
N ILE A 54 5.51 -0.47 0.15
CA ILE A 54 6.14 -0.26 1.46
C ILE A 54 7.28 0.75 1.38
N LEU A 55 8.17 0.62 0.39
CA LEU A 55 9.29 1.53 0.22
C LEU A 55 8.83 2.97 -0.09
N LYS A 56 7.77 3.12 -0.89
CA LYS A 56 7.18 4.43 -1.17
C LYS A 56 6.58 5.06 0.09
N ILE A 57 5.74 4.34 0.83
CA ILE A 57 5.10 4.83 2.06
C ILE A 57 6.13 5.14 3.15
N TYR A 58 7.17 4.32 3.29
CA TYR A 58 8.22 4.52 4.29
C TYR A 58 9.00 5.81 4.05
N ASN A 59 9.40 6.06 2.80
CA ASN A 59 10.20 7.22 2.41
C ASN A 59 9.35 8.47 2.05
N ALA A 60 8.02 8.37 2.12
CA ALA A 60 7.14 9.47 1.79
C ALA A 60 7.35 10.66 2.73
N GLU A 61 7.30 11.87 2.17
CA GLU A 61 7.22 13.08 2.98
C GLU A 61 5.83 13.19 3.65
N PRO A 62 5.70 13.98 4.74
CA PRO A 62 4.42 14.15 5.44
C PRO A 62 3.27 14.60 4.53
N GLU A 63 3.54 15.53 3.61
CA GLU A 63 2.56 16.05 2.65
C GLU A 63 2.08 14.96 1.69
N GLU A 64 3.00 14.14 1.18
CA GLU A 64 2.66 13.01 0.30
C GLU A 64 1.80 11.96 1.01
N MET A 65 2.02 11.76 2.31
CA MET A 65 1.16 10.87 3.10
C MET A 65 -0.24 11.44 3.31
N GLN A 66 -0.38 12.76 3.47
CA GLN A 66 -1.70 13.39 3.55
C GLN A 66 -2.48 13.21 2.25
N GLU A 67 -1.82 13.37 1.09
CA GLU A 67 -2.42 13.06 -0.21
C GLU A 67 -2.85 11.59 -0.31
N VAL A 68 -2.04 10.66 0.22
CA VAL A 68 -2.41 9.24 0.24
C VAL A 68 -3.64 8.99 1.08
N PHE A 69 -3.67 9.50 2.31
CA PHE A 69 -4.82 9.30 3.20
C PHE A 69 -6.09 9.96 2.66
N ALA A 70 -5.99 11.16 2.10
CA ALA A 70 -7.13 11.86 1.49
C ALA A 70 -7.62 11.18 0.21
N GLY A 71 -6.73 10.46 -0.49
CA GLY A 71 -7.03 9.78 -1.73
C GLY A 71 -7.74 8.44 -1.58
N ILE A 72 -7.82 7.86 -0.37
CA ILE A 72 -8.48 6.57 -0.14
C ILE A 72 -9.97 6.81 0.21
N PRO A 73 -10.92 6.15 -0.47
CA PRO A 73 -10.73 5.25 -1.61
C PRO A 73 -10.43 6.00 -2.92
N TYR A 74 -9.45 5.50 -3.67
CA TYR A 74 -9.11 6.02 -5.00
C TYR A 74 -10.14 5.59 -6.05
N GLU A 75 -10.40 6.44 -7.04
CA GLU A 75 -11.20 6.11 -8.22
C GLU A 75 -10.33 5.33 -9.24
N VAL A 76 -10.32 3.98 -9.14
CA VAL A 76 -9.51 3.03 -9.95
C VAL A 76 -10.16 1.65 -10.11
#